data_AF-A0A8T5MN39-F1
#
_entry.id   AF-A0A8T5MN39-F1
#
_cell.length_a   1.000
_cell.length_b   1.000
_cell.length_c   1.000
_cell.angle_alpha   90.00
_cell.angle_beta   90.00
_cell.angle_gamma   90.00
#
_symmetry.space_group_name_H-M   'P 1'
#
loop_
_entity.id
_entity.type
_entity.pdbx_description
1 polymer ?
#
loop_
_entity_poly.entity_id
_entity_poly.type
_entity_poly.pdbx_seq_one_letter_code
_entity_poly.pdbx_strand_id
1 'polypeptide(L)'
;MKKILSVLLALVMVFSIMAFAAAEDTTEVPVEELEETPVEELPAEETPVEEVAEETLVEEEPAEEVAEEAPVEELPAEEVTEDAPAEEAEEAAEEPLIEVSEEEEDAAGITPDSPVLWGLEKAMERISLKLTLGKSAKAKKGLAHALERHAEIKMMIAQKRFAEAEAAQEAQQGILEEVQENINEIEESDAEEELAEVEEVEEGLAELQQEAEELNQNIRLKVKGQLTEEQQAQLDGIMAGYKDTTSKVDATVKAKKNRVRVKIKLVEEKEGGGKTVTVQHTDLMKTNQGKGKDKASAGSEEAESEGGDSGEEAAEETAAQEKGKPEKPDKGKGGNK
;
A
#
# COMPACT_ATOMS: atom_id res chain seq x y z
N MET A 1 33.18 28.79 -6.14
CA MET A 1 32.85 28.82 -4.69
C MET A 1 32.45 30.20 -4.16
N LYS A 2 33.20 31.29 -4.37
CA LYS A 2 32.87 32.62 -3.81
C LYS A 2 31.52 33.21 -4.29
N LYS A 3 31.07 32.87 -5.50
CA LYS A 3 29.81 33.37 -6.07
C LYS A 3 28.56 32.66 -5.49
N ILE A 4 28.66 31.38 -5.14
CA ILE A 4 27.56 30.60 -4.53
C ILE A 4 27.32 31.08 -3.10
N LEU A 5 28.40 31.35 -2.34
CA LEU A 5 28.30 31.90 -0.98
C LEU A 5 27.59 33.27 -0.96
N SER A 6 27.79 34.10 -2.01
CA SER A 6 27.13 35.41 -2.11
C SER A 6 25.63 35.32 -2.37
N VAL A 7 25.19 34.31 -3.12
CA VAL A 7 23.76 34.11 -3.43
C VAL A 7 23.03 33.56 -2.19
N LEU A 8 23.66 32.61 -1.49
CA LEU A 8 23.11 32.03 -0.26
C LEU A 8 22.98 33.09 0.85
N LEU A 9 23.97 33.99 0.98
CA LEU A 9 23.91 35.09 1.96
C LEU A 9 22.82 36.12 1.63
N ALA A 10 22.56 36.39 0.35
CA ALA A 10 21.48 37.29 -0.06
C ALA A 10 20.10 36.67 0.21
N LEU A 11 19.95 35.36 -0.01
CA LEU A 11 18.69 34.65 0.24
C LEU A 11 18.33 34.57 1.74
N VAL A 12 19.33 34.38 2.61
CA VAL A 12 19.15 34.44 4.08
C VAL A 12 18.75 35.84 4.55
N MET A 13 19.28 36.92 3.95
CA MET A 13 18.86 38.28 4.31
C MET A 13 17.42 38.60 3.90
N VAL A 14 16.93 38.06 2.77
CA VAL A 14 15.54 38.26 2.34
C VAL A 14 14.55 37.53 3.24
N PHE A 15 14.89 36.32 3.70
CA PHE A 15 14.04 35.56 4.64
C PHE A 15 13.92 36.21 6.02
N SER A 16 14.96 36.89 6.51
CA SER A 16 14.92 37.57 7.82
C SER A 16 13.97 38.77 7.88
N ILE A 17 13.57 39.36 6.74
CA ILE A 17 12.66 40.52 6.74
C ILE A 17 11.19 40.09 6.90
N MET A 18 10.81 38.87 6.48
CA MET A 18 9.42 38.42 6.58
C MET A 18 9.00 37.93 7.97
N ALA A 19 9.95 37.63 8.86
CA ALA A 19 9.63 37.15 10.21
C ALA A 19 9.16 38.24 11.21
N PHE A 20 9.23 39.52 10.84
CA PHE A 20 8.91 40.63 11.77
C PHE A 20 7.49 41.21 11.61
N ALA A 21 6.69 40.70 10.67
CA ALA A 21 5.35 41.26 10.37
C ALA A 21 4.18 40.51 11.04
N ALA A 22 4.44 39.52 11.90
CA ALA A 22 3.40 38.68 12.51
C ALA A 22 3.32 38.76 14.05
N ALA A 23 3.85 39.83 14.66
CA ALA A 23 3.98 39.94 16.12
C ALA A 23 3.38 41.22 16.73
N GLU A 24 2.31 41.77 16.16
CA GLU A 24 1.58 42.90 16.77
C GLU A 24 0.06 42.70 16.67
N ASP A 25 -0.52 41.80 17.50
CA ASP A 25 -1.80 42.04 18.19
C ASP A 25 -2.10 40.88 19.16
N THR A 26 -1.54 40.92 20.37
CA THR A 26 -2.02 40.10 21.48
C THR A 26 -2.60 41.03 22.53
N THR A 27 -3.91 41.20 22.43
CA THR A 27 -4.77 41.84 23.41
C THR A 27 -4.64 41.07 24.74
N GLU A 28 -4.32 41.79 25.82
CA GLU A 28 -4.25 41.25 27.17
C GLU A 28 -5.62 40.68 27.59
N VAL A 29 -5.66 39.37 27.84
CA VAL A 29 -6.79 38.72 28.53
C VAL A 29 -6.33 38.40 29.96
N PRO A 30 -7.07 38.81 31.00
CA PRO A 30 -6.70 38.53 32.38
C PRO A 30 -6.81 37.03 32.68
N VAL A 31 -5.73 36.48 33.22
CA VAL A 31 -5.64 35.12 33.76
C VAL A 31 -6.49 35.07 35.03
N GLU A 32 -7.67 34.46 34.95
CA GLU A 32 -8.38 33.99 36.15
C GLU A 32 -7.80 32.64 36.58
N GLU A 33 -7.34 32.64 37.82
CA GLU A 33 -6.99 31.51 38.67
C GLU A 33 -8.15 30.50 38.71
N LEU A 34 -7.95 29.30 38.13
CA LEU A 34 -8.87 28.17 38.32
C LEU A 34 -8.20 27.14 39.22
N GLU A 35 -8.76 27.03 40.42
CA GLU A 35 -8.39 26.11 41.49
C GLU A 35 -8.48 24.65 41.02
N GLU A 36 -7.42 23.90 41.33
CA GLU A 36 -7.36 22.44 41.19
C GLU A 36 -8.38 21.78 42.14
N THR A 37 -9.17 20.84 41.61
CA THR A 37 -9.78 19.80 42.44
C THR A 37 -9.38 18.42 41.91
N PRO A 38 -8.91 17.51 42.78
CA PRO A 38 -8.63 16.13 42.40
C PRO A 38 -9.93 15.32 42.48
N VAL A 39 -10.35 14.70 41.37
CA VAL A 39 -11.44 13.71 41.38
C VAL A 39 -10.85 12.30 41.38
N GLU A 40 -11.13 11.60 42.46
CA GLU A 40 -10.83 10.19 42.75
C GLU A 40 -11.51 9.21 41.77
N GLU A 41 -10.77 8.12 41.52
CA GLU A 41 -11.18 6.70 41.36
C GLU A 41 -12.60 6.33 40.88
N LEU A 42 -12.68 5.41 39.90
CA LEU A 42 -12.85 3.97 40.15
C LEU A 42 -12.90 3.16 38.83
N PRO A 43 -12.45 1.89 38.81
CA PRO A 43 -12.55 0.99 37.67
C PRO A 43 -13.84 0.16 37.74
N ALA A 44 -14.57 0.06 36.63
CA ALA A 44 -15.65 -0.92 36.47
C ALA A 44 -15.25 -1.93 35.39
N GLU A 45 -14.92 -3.14 35.84
CA GLU A 45 -14.95 -4.36 35.03
C GLU A 45 -16.37 -4.63 34.57
N GLU A 46 -16.60 -4.75 33.26
CA GLU A 46 -17.73 -5.51 32.74
C GLU A 46 -17.28 -6.39 31.57
N THR A 47 -17.33 -7.69 31.82
CA THR A 47 -17.21 -8.78 30.85
C THR A 47 -18.53 -8.99 30.10
N PRO A 48 -18.55 -9.18 28.77
CA PRO A 48 -19.70 -9.78 28.10
C PRO A 48 -19.42 -11.21 27.61
N VAL A 49 -20.13 -12.13 28.27
CA VAL A 49 -20.79 -13.37 27.84
C VAL A 49 -20.56 -13.82 26.38
N GLU A 50 -19.95 -14.99 26.24
CA GLU A 50 -19.98 -15.88 25.06
C GLU A 50 -21.42 -16.38 24.82
N GLU A 51 -22.02 -16.04 23.69
CA GLU A 51 -23.22 -16.69 23.17
C GLU A 51 -22.83 -17.51 21.93
N VAL A 52 -22.80 -18.83 22.11
CA VAL A 52 -22.52 -19.83 21.07
C VAL A 52 -23.81 -20.11 20.31
N ALA A 53 -23.88 -19.66 19.06
CA ALA A 53 -24.94 -20.04 18.12
C ALA A 53 -24.46 -21.20 17.24
N GLU A 54 -25.04 -22.38 17.45
CA GLU A 54 -25.01 -23.51 16.51
C GLU A 54 -25.83 -23.14 15.26
N GLU A 55 -25.19 -22.90 14.12
CA GLU A 55 -25.87 -22.89 12.82
C GLU A 55 -25.56 -24.17 12.04
N THR A 56 -26.66 -24.85 11.68
CA THR A 56 -26.74 -26.07 10.90
C THR A 56 -26.34 -25.83 9.44
N LEU A 57 -25.32 -26.56 8.98
CA LEU A 57 -24.92 -26.66 7.58
C LEU A 57 -26.01 -27.37 6.76
N VAL A 58 -26.47 -26.71 5.69
CA VAL A 58 -27.27 -27.30 4.61
C VAL A 58 -26.31 -27.64 3.48
N GLU A 59 -26.12 -28.94 3.22
CA GLU A 59 -25.47 -29.46 2.02
C GLU A 59 -26.36 -29.16 0.79
N GLU A 60 -25.85 -28.36 -0.16
CA GLU A 60 -26.35 -28.38 -1.54
C GLU A 60 -25.30 -29.03 -2.45
N GLU A 61 -25.72 -30.09 -3.13
CA GLU A 61 -24.94 -30.85 -4.10
C GLU A 61 -24.67 -30.05 -5.40
N PRO A 62 -23.55 -30.33 -6.10
CA PRO A 62 -23.19 -29.64 -7.33
C PRO A 62 -23.89 -30.24 -8.55
N ALA A 63 -24.48 -29.38 -9.39
CA ALA A 63 -24.94 -29.75 -10.72
C ALA A 63 -23.75 -29.71 -11.71
N GLU A 64 -23.30 -30.91 -12.06
CA GLU A 64 -22.34 -31.25 -13.11
C GLU A 64 -22.97 -30.97 -14.49
N GLU A 65 -22.51 -29.93 -15.21
CA GLU A 65 -22.85 -29.74 -16.63
C GLU A 65 -21.64 -30.02 -17.50
N VAL A 66 -21.65 -31.25 -18.04
CA VAL A 66 -20.82 -31.76 -19.11
C VAL A 66 -21.32 -31.18 -20.44
N ALA A 67 -20.48 -30.41 -21.13
CA ALA A 67 -20.65 -30.08 -22.55
C ALA A 67 -19.31 -30.34 -23.23
N GLU A 68 -19.12 -31.56 -23.74
CA GLU A 68 -19.32 -31.97 -25.14
C GLU A 68 -18.28 -31.42 -26.12
N GLU A 69 -17.52 -32.38 -26.63
CA GLU A 69 -16.45 -32.33 -27.62
C GLU A 69 -16.86 -31.76 -28.99
N ALA A 70 -15.87 -31.20 -29.72
CA ALA A 70 -15.49 -31.49 -31.12
C ALA A 70 -14.84 -30.26 -31.79
N PRO A 71 -14.22 -30.39 -32.98
CA PRO A 71 -13.25 -31.37 -33.43
C PRO A 71 -11.94 -30.73 -33.94
N VAL A 72 -10.91 -31.57 -34.02
CA VAL A 72 -9.60 -31.36 -34.67
C VAL A 72 -9.78 -30.98 -36.15
N GLU A 73 -9.26 -29.82 -36.56
CA GLU A 73 -9.02 -29.49 -37.98
C GLU A 73 -7.53 -29.64 -38.32
N GLU A 74 -7.31 -30.37 -39.42
CA GLU A 74 -6.04 -30.81 -39.97
C GLU A 74 -5.10 -29.67 -40.37
N LEU A 75 -3.82 -29.90 -40.09
CA LEU A 75 -2.68 -29.15 -40.59
C LEU A 75 -2.47 -29.43 -42.09
N PRO A 76 -2.20 -28.41 -42.94
CA PRO A 76 -1.46 -28.62 -44.15
C PRO A 76 0.05 -28.62 -43.87
N ALA A 77 0.69 -29.74 -44.21
CA ALA A 77 2.12 -29.85 -44.37
C ALA A 77 2.56 -29.06 -45.62
N GLU A 78 3.32 -27.99 -45.45
CA GLU A 78 4.16 -27.42 -46.51
C GLU A 78 5.63 -27.69 -46.21
N GLU A 79 6.16 -28.64 -46.98
CA GLU A 79 7.56 -28.90 -47.24
C GLU A 79 8.09 -27.82 -48.20
N VAL A 80 8.99 -26.95 -47.75
CA VAL A 80 9.76 -26.04 -48.63
C VAL A 80 11.20 -25.91 -48.10
N THR A 81 12.10 -26.68 -48.73
CA THR A 81 13.45 -26.36 -49.26
C THR A 81 14.26 -25.24 -48.60
N GLU A 82 15.42 -25.54 -48.02
CA GLU A 82 16.78 -25.58 -48.63
C GLU A 82 17.65 -24.38 -48.18
N ASP A 83 18.62 -24.71 -47.32
CA ASP A 83 20.03 -24.30 -47.39
C ASP A 83 20.34 -22.87 -47.91
N ALA A 84 20.52 -21.95 -46.98
CA ALA A 84 21.19 -20.67 -47.21
C ALA A 84 22.11 -20.35 -46.01
N PRO A 85 23.26 -19.70 -46.28
CA PRO A 85 24.43 -19.74 -45.41
C PRO A 85 24.25 -18.89 -44.16
N ALA A 86 24.70 -19.45 -43.04
CA ALA A 86 24.95 -18.74 -41.80
C ALA A 86 25.98 -17.62 -42.03
N GLU A 87 25.50 -16.42 -42.32
CA GLU A 87 26.27 -15.19 -42.14
C GLU A 87 25.85 -14.59 -40.79
N GLU A 88 26.78 -14.70 -39.87
CA GLU A 88 26.81 -14.27 -38.48
C GLU A 88 26.66 -12.74 -38.41
N ALA A 89 25.43 -12.26 -38.58
CA ALA A 89 25.05 -10.90 -38.21
C ALA A 89 24.80 -10.88 -36.70
N GLU A 90 25.86 -10.64 -35.91
CA GLU A 90 25.76 -9.98 -34.61
C GLU A 90 25.22 -8.55 -34.84
N GLU A 91 23.98 -8.45 -35.30
CA GLU A 91 23.22 -7.21 -35.23
C GLU A 91 22.82 -7.10 -33.75
N ALA A 92 23.65 -6.40 -33.00
CA ALA A 92 23.39 -5.97 -31.65
C ALA A 92 22.01 -5.30 -31.64
N ALA A 93 20.98 -6.07 -31.25
CA ALA A 93 19.65 -5.59 -31.00
C ALA A 93 19.79 -4.58 -29.87
N GLU A 94 19.94 -3.30 -30.22
CA GLU A 94 19.77 -2.19 -29.31
C GLU A 94 18.38 -2.36 -28.70
N GLU A 95 18.32 -2.87 -27.47
CA GLU A 95 17.07 -2.99 -26.74
C GLU A 95 16.41 -1.62 -26.74
N PRO A 96 15.16 -1.48 -27.23
CA PRO A 96 14.48 -0.21 -27.24
C PRO A 96 14.34 0.27 -25.80
N LEU A 97 15.18 1.23 -25.41
CA LEU A 97 15.11 1.88 -24.13
C LEU A 97 13.80 2.67 -24.12
N ILE A 98 12.92 2.38 -23.17
CA ILE A 98 11.70 3.15 -22.97
C ILE A 98 12.14 4.54 -22.52
N GLU A 99 12.03 5.53 -23.40
CA GLU A 99 12.27 6.93 -23.04
C GLU A 99 11.18 7.32 -22.02
N VAL A 100 11.61 7.40 -20.77
CA VAL A 100 10.91 8.06 -19.67
C VAL A 100 11.18 9.54 -19.84
N SER A 101 10.16 10.40 -19.77
CA SER A 101 10.40 11.83 -19.90
C SER A 101 11.23 12.33 -18.72
N GLU A 102 12.20 13.20 -18.96
CA GLU A 102 13.10 13.78 -17.92
C GLU A 102 12.33 14.34 -16.70
N GLU A 103 11.12 14.87 -16.92
CA GLU A 103 10.23 15.38 -15.86
C GLU A 103 9.73 14.28 -14.89
N GLU A 104 9.61 13.03 -15.34
CA GLU A 104 9.23 11.90 -14.50
C GLU A 104 10.42 11.35 -13.70
N GLU A 105 11.64 11.55 -14.16
CA GLU A 105 12.86 11.17 -13.44
C GLU A 105 13.10 12.08 -12.23
N ASP A 106 12.81 13.38 -12.37
CA ASP A 106 12.94 14.36 -11.28
C ASP A 106 11.88 14.17 -10.17
N ALA A 107 10.72 13.61 -10.53
CA ALA A 107 9.64 13.31 -9.58
C ALA A 107 9.91 12.04 -8.76
N ALA A 108 10.75 11.13 -9.26
CA ALA A 108 11.06 9.91 -8.55
C ALA A 108 12.09 10.17 -7.44
N GLY A 109 11.75 9.74 -6.23
CA GLY A 109 12.63 9.79 -5.07
C GLY A 109 13.78 8.80 -5.15
N ILE A 110 14.38 8.51 -3.99
CA ILE A 110 15.47 7.54 -3.89
C ILE A 110 14.91 6.14 -4.13
N THR A 111 15.42 5.41 -5.12
CA THR A 111 14.90 4.07 -5.41
C THR A 111 15.46 2.99 -4.46
N PRO A 112 14.80 1.82 -4.38
CA PRO A 112 15.31 0.67 -3.61
C PRO A 112 16.69 0.14 -4.06
N ASP A 113 17.24 0.58 -5.20
CA ASP A 113 18.60 0.24 -5.64
C ASP A 113 19.69 0.67 -4.64
N SER A 114 19.39 1.71 -3.87
CA SER A 114 20.24 2.31 -2.88
C SER A 114 19.65 2.04 -1.49
N PRO A 115 19.72 0.80 -0.97
CA PRO A 115 18.94 0.37 0.20
C PRO A 115 19.18 1.22 1.46
N VAL A 116 20.39 1.76 1.61
CA VAL A 116 20.74 2.66 2.72
C VAL A 116 20.04 4.01 2.60
N LEU A 117 20.04 4.59 1.40
CA LEU A 117 19.42 5.89 1.15
C LEU A 117 17.90 5.77 1.12
N TRP A 118 17.37 4.72 0.51
CA TRP A 118 15.94 4.39 0.50
C TRP A 118 15.41 4.16 1.92
N GLY A 119 16.14 3.40 2.74
CA GLY A 119 15.79 3.21 4.15
C GLY A 119 15.81 4.51 4.95
N LEU A 120 16.71 5.45 4.63
CA LEU A 120 16.76 6.77 5.26
C LEU A 120 15.56 7.64 4.86
N GLU A 121 15.19 7.64 3.58
CA GLU A 121 14.02 8.36 3.06
C GLU A 121 12.74 7.87 3.73
N LYS A 122 12.49 6.55 3.76
CA LYS A 122 11.35 5.96 4.49
C LYS A 122 11.35 6.32 5.98
N ALA A 123 12.52 6.38 6.61
CA ALA A 123 12.62 6.80 8.01
C ALA A 123 12.25 8.28 8.17
N MET A 124 12.69 9.14 7.25
CA MET A 124 12.35 10.56 7.23
C MET A 124 10.86 10.77 6.98
N GLU A 125 10.24 10.07 6.03
CA GLU A 125 8.80 10.09 5.78
C GLU A 125 8.01 9.75 7.05
N ARG A 126 8.37 8.67 7.75
CA ARG A 126 7.73 8.28 9.01
C ARG A 126 7.87 9.33 10.10
N ILE A 127 9.05 9.96 10.22
CA ILE A 127 9.26 11.09 11.15
C ILE A 127 8.38 12.26 10.73
N SER A 128 8.37 12.58 9.43
CA SER A 128 7.60 13.66 8.82
C SER A 128 6.10 13.49 9.09
N LEU A 129 5.58 12.26 8.97
CA LEU A 129 4.18 11.92 9.21
C LEU A 129 3.84 11.95 10.71
N LYS A 130 4.75 11.50 11.58
CA LYS A 130 4.59 11.60 13.04
C LYS A 130 4.58 13.04 13.54
N LEU A 131 5.36 13.93 12.92
CA LEU A 131 5.45 15.34 13.27
C LEU A 131 4.31 16.18 12.70
N THR A 132 3.59 15.69 11.68
CA THR A 132 2.39 16.36 11.19
C THR A 132 1.30 16.29 12.26
N LEU A 133 0.72 17.44 12.62
CA LEU A 133 -0.36 17.55 13.58
C LEU A 133 -1.70 17.52 12.84
N GLY A 134 -2.69 16.81 13.39
CA GLY A 134 -4.01 16.64 12.78
C GLY A 134 -4.13 15.40 11.89
N LYS A 135 -5.29 14.74 11.94
CA LYS A 135 -5.55 13.50 11.21
C LYS A 135 -5.74 13.74 9.72
N SER A 136 -6.43 14.82 9.35
CA SER A 136 -6.55 15.21 7.95
C SER A 136 -5.18 15.52 7.33
N ALA A 137 -4.38 16.39 7.97
CA ALA A 137 -3.04 16.72 7.47
C ALA A 137 -2.13 15.49 7.34
N LYS A 138 -2.25 14.51 8.26
CA LYS A 138 -1.54 13.23 8.14
C LYS A 138 -2.02 12.40 6.96
N ALA A 139 -3.33 12.31 6.72
CA ALA A 139 -3.88 11.61 5.57
C ALA A 139 -3.39 12.22 4.25
N LYS A 140 -3.47 13.55 4.10
CA LYS A 140 -2.97 14.27 2.92
C LYS A 140 -1.48 14.04 2.69
N LYS A 141 -0.67 14.11 3.74
CA LYS A 141 0.78 13.88 3.65
C LYS A 141 1.13 12.43 3.36
N GLY A 142 0.42 11.47 3.96
CA GLY A 142 0.58 10.06 3.63
C GLY A 142 0.29 9.81 2.16
N LEU A 143 -0.78 10.40 1.63
CA LEU A 143 -1.12 10.32 0.23
C LEU A 143 -0.02 10.93 -0.68
N ALA A 144 0.57 12.06 -0.31
CA ALA A 144 1.70 12.63 -1.03
C ALA A 144 2.91 11.68 -1.10
N HIS A 145 3.26 11.00 0.00
CA HIS A 145 4.29 9.96 -0.03
C HIS A 145 3.87 8.76 -0.91
N ALA A 146 2.57 8.41 -0.94
CA ALA A 146 2.08 7.33 -1.79
C ALA A 146 2.20 7.66 -3.30
N LEU A 147 2.02 8.94 -3.69
CA LEU A 147 2.28 9.44 -5.05
C LEU A 147 3.78 9.37 -5.39
N GLU A 148 4.66 9.79 -4.48
CA GLU A 148 6.11 9.67 -4.66
C GLU A 148 6.54 8.21 -4.90
N ARG A 149 6.02 7.27 -4.10
CA ARG A 149 6.28 5.82 -4.33
C ARG A 149 5.70 5.31 -5.64
N HIS A 150 4.58 5.87 -6.11
CA HIS A 150 4.03 5.52 -7.42
C HIS A 150 4.96 5.91 -8.56
N ALA A 151 5.56 7.11 -8.49
CA ALA A 151 6.56 7.57 -9.45
C ALA A 151 7.80 6.66 -9.48
N GLU A 152 8.27 6.22 -8.30
CA GLU A 152 9.35 5.22 -8.22
C GLU A 152 8.98 3.90 -8.88
N ILE A 153 7.79 3.36 -8.60
CA ILE A 153 7.28 2.11 -9.21
C ILE A 153 7.26 2.24 -10.74
N LYS A 154 6.79 3.37 -11.26
CA LYS A 154 6.76 3.66 -12.69
C LYS A 154 8.16 3.60 -13.33
N MET A 155 9.14 4.24 -12.70
CA MET A 155 10.53 4.20 -13.17
C MET A 155 11.10 2.77 -13.10
N MET A 156 10.87 2.03 -12.02
CA MET A 156 11.36 0.66 -11.87
C MET A 156 10.77 -0.28 -12.92
N ILE A 157 9.48 -0.15 -13.23
CA ILE A 157 8.85 -0.92 -14.31
C ILE A 157 9.46 -0.56 -15.67
N ALA A 158 9.70 0.74 -15.93
CA ALA A 158 10.37 1.16 -17.17
C ALA A 158 11.78 0.57 -17.31
N GLN A 159 12.48 0.37 -16.20
CA GLN A 159 13.80 -0.28 -16.13
C GLN A 159 13.73 -1.82 -16.10
N LYS A 160 12.54 -2.42 -16.22
CA LYS A 160 12.29 -3.89 -16.11
C LYS A 160 12.71 -4.48 -14.74
N ARG A 161 12.72 -3.66 -13.69
CA ARG A 161 13.10 -4.02 -12.31
C ARG A 161 11.88 -4.36 -11.46
N PHE A 162 11.22 -5.47 -11.81
CA PHE A 162 9.92 -5.84 -11.23
C PHE A 162 9.98 -6.22 -9.75
N ALA A 163 11.07 -6.83 -9.29
CA ALA A 163 11.23 -7.20 -7.87
C ALA A 163 11.30 -5.96 -6.97
N GLU A 164 11.99 -4.91 -7.41
CA GLU A 164 12.06 -3.65 -6.66
C GLU A 164 10.76 -2.85 -6.77
N ALA A 165 10.08 -2.91 -7.93
CA ALA A 165 8.75 -2.33 -8.10
C ALA A 165 7.74 -2.97 -7.14
N GLU A 166 7.78 -4.29 -6.95
CA GLU A 166 6.95 -5.02 -5.98
C GLU A 166 7.25 -4.56 -4.54
N ALA A 167 8.52 -4.46 -4.16
CA ALA A 167 8.91 -3.96 -2.83
C ALA A 167 8.46 -2.50 -2.56
N ALA A 168 8.45 -1.65 -3.60
CA ALA A 168 7.93 -0.30 -3.50
C ALA A 168 6.39 -0.27 -3.45
N GLN A 169 5.71 -1.17 -4.16
CA GLN A 169 4.26 -1.34 -4.07
C GLN A 169 3.83 -1.78 -2.66
N GLU A 170 4.53 -2.72 -2.03
CA GLU A 170 4.28 -3.10 -0.64
C GLU A 170 4.46 -1.92 0.32
N ALA A 171 5.50 -1.09 0.09
CA ALA A 171 5.73 0.11 0.88
C ALA A 171 4.61 1.13 0.72
N GLN A 172 4.17 1.38 -0.51
CA GLN A 172 3.04 2.24 -0.85
C GLN A 172 1.74 1.74 -0.19
N GLN A 173 1.51 0.43 -0.19
CA GLN A 173 0.37 -0.18 0.50
C GLN A 173 0.36 0.16 1.99
N GLY A 174 1.50 0.01 2.68
CA GLY A 174 1.58 0.36 4.11
C GLY A 174 1.27 1.83 4.37
N ILE A 175 1.67 2.73 3.47
CA ILE A 175 1.32 4.15 3.56
C ILE A 175 -0.19 4.36 3.38
N LEU A 176 -0.81 3.69 2.40
CA LEU A 176 -2.25 3.78 2.16
C LEU A 176 -3.09 3.21 3.31
N GLU A 177 -2.60 2.19 4.00
CA GLU A 177 -3.22 1.68 5.24
C GLU A 177 -3.19 2.74 6.36
N GLU A 178 -2.07 3.43 6.56
CA GLU A 178 -1.99 4.57 7.51
C GLU A 178 -2.91 5.73 7.08
N VAL A 179 -3.01 6.02 5.77
CA VAL A 179 -3.95 7.03 5.24
C VAL A 179 -5.39 6.63 5.58
N GLN A 180 -5.75 5.36 5.36
CA GLN A 180 -7.07 4.83 5.69
C GLN A 180 -7.42 4.99 7.18
N GLU A 181 -6.48 4.65 8.08
CA GLU A 181 -6.63 4.85 9.52
C GLU A 181 -6.85 6.33 9.85
N ASN A 182 -6.00 7.22 9.32
CA ASN A 182 -6.12 8.65 9.58
C ASN A 182 -7.45 9.23 9.07
N ILE A 183 -7.97 8.79 7.91
CA ILE A 183 -9.29 9.21 7.38
C ILE A 183 -10.42 8.88 8.35
N ASN A 184 -10.40 7.68 8.93
CA ASN A 184 -11.43 7.25 9.88
C ASN A 184 -11.47 8.13 11.12
N GLU A 185 -10.29 8.60 11.55
CA GLU A 185 -10.06 9.42 12.73
C GLU A 185 -10.12 10.93 12.47
N ILE A 186 -10.40 11.40 11.25
CA ILE A 186 -10.66 12.83 10.99
C ILE A 186 -11.89 13.26 11.79
N GLU A 187 -11.73 14.12 12.78
CA GLU A 187 -12.84 14.66 13.55
C GLU A 187 -12.58 16.14 13.75
N GLU A 188 -13.47 16.98 13.22
CA GLU A 188 -13.44 18.42 13.42
C GLU A 188 -14.67 18.85 14.24
N SER A 189 -14.54 20.00 14.90
CA SER A 189 -15.65 20.56 15.68
C SER A 189 -16.80 21.02 14.78
N ASP A 190 -16.46 21.47 13.57
CA ASP A 190 -17.40 21.83 12.52
C ASP A 190 -17.52 20.72 11.47
N ALA A 191 -18.75 20.31 11.18
CA ALA A 191 -19.00 19.20 10.27
C ALA A 191 -18.82 19.60 8.79
N GLU A 192 -18.93 20.89 8.44
CA GLU A 192 -18.64 21.36 7.08
C GLU A 192 -17.12 21.36 6.84
N GLU A 193 -16.33 21.75 7.84
CA GLU A 193 -14.86 21.63 7.83
C GLU A 193 -14.43 20.15 7.76
N GLU A 194 -15.00 19.25 8.57
CA GLU A 194 -14.74 17.81 8.48
C GLU A 194 -15.03 17.27 7.05
N LEU A 195 -16.08 17.78 6.39
CA LEU A 195 -16.44 17.35 5.04
C LEU A 195 -15.43 17.85 4.01
N ALA A 196 -15.04 19.12 4.06
CA ALA A 196 -14.06 19.72 3.15
C ALA A 196 -12.72 18.99 3.23
N GLU A 197 -12.27 18.69 4.45
CA GLU A 197 -11.04 17.95 4.71
C GLU A 197 -11.06 16.53 4.10
N VAL A 198 -12.21 15.84 4.17
CA VAL A 198 -12.39 14.51 3.54
C VAL A 198 -12.45 14.61 2.02
N GLU A 199 -13.02 15.69 1.45
CA GLU A 199 -13.08 15.91 0.01
C GLU A 199 -11.69 16.19 -0.60
N GLU A 200 -10.81 16.90 0.10
CA GLU A 200 -9.43 17.09 -0.34
C GLU A 200 -8.64 15.76 -0.37
N VAL A 201 -8.89 14.85 0.58
CA VAL A 201 -8.29 13.51 0.55
C VAL A 201 -8.84 12.67 -0.60
N GLU A 202 -10.13 12.82 -0.93
CA GLU A 202 -10.76 12.17 -2.09
C GLU A 202 -10.13 12.64 -3.42
N GLU A 203 -9.88 13.94 -3.56
CA GLU A 203 -9.25 14.52 -4.76
C GLU A 203 -7.86 13.95 -4.99
N GLY A 204 -7.00 13.95 -3.98
CA GLY A 204 -5.66 13.39 -4.13
C GLY A 204 -5.67 11.87 -4.36
N LEU A 205 -6.63 11.13 -3.81
CA LEU A 205 -6.77 9.71 -4.10
C LEU A 205 -7.18 9.48 -5.57
N ALA A 206 -8.01 10.36 -6.13
CA ALA A 206 -8.39 10.32 -7.54
C ALA A 206 -7.19 10.61 -8.45
N GLU A 207 -6.31 11.55 -8.08
CA GLU A 207 -5.05 11.81 -8.78
C GLU A 207 -4.17 10.56 -8.80
N LEU A 208 -3.95 9.94 -7.64
CA LEU A 208 -3.19 8.69 -7.54
C LEU A 208 -3.77 7.59 -8.44
N GLN A 209 -5.10 7.40 -8.43
CA GLN A 209 -5.79 6.43 -9.28
C GLN A 209 -5.60 6.71 -10.78
N GLN A 210 -5.72 7.98 -11.18
CA GLN A 210 -5.50 8.38 -12.56
C GLN A 210 -4.07 8.06 -13.02
N GLU A 211 -3.06 8.41 -12.23
CA GLU A 211 -1.66 8.12 -12.56
C GLU A 211 -1.39 6.62 -12.71
N ALA A 212 -2.07 5.77 -11.93
CA ALA A 212 -1.94 4.33 -12.07
C ALA A 212 -2.65 3.75 -13.29
N GLU A 213 -3.80 4.30 -13.67
CA GLU A 213 -4.45 3.96 -14.93
C GLU A 213 -3.58 4.34 -16.12
N GLU A 214 -3.00 5.54 -16.10
CA GLU A 214 -2.06 6.03 -17.11
C GLU A 214 -0.82 5.14 -17.19
N LEU A 215 -0.25 4.76 -16.03
CA LEU A 215 0.87 3.84 -15.95
C LEU A 215 0.53 2.50 -16.62
N ASN A 216 -0.60 1.90 -16.27
CA ASN A 216 -1.06 0.63 -16.84
C ASN A 216 -1.26 0.73 -18.37
N GLN A 217 -1.85 1.82 -18.86
CA GLN A 217 -2.00 2.06 -20.30
C GLN A 217 -0.66 2.22 -21.00
N ASN A 218 0.25 3.04 -20.45
CA ASN A 218 1.56 3.31 -21.01
C ASN A 218 2.42 2.04 -21.08
N ILE A 219 2.42 1.23 -20.03
CA ILE A 219 3.16 -0.04 -20.01
C ILE A 219 2.56 -1.02 -21.01
N ARG A 220 1.22 -1.18 -21.05
CA ARG A 220 0.56 -2.06 -22.02
C ARG A 220 0.81 -1.66 -23.47
N LEU A 221 0.99 -0.37 -23.76
CA LEU A 221 1.29 0.12 -25.10
C LEU A 221 2.76 -0.05 -25.46
N LYS A 222 3.68 0.36 -24.56
CA LYS A 222 5.13 0.36 -24.84
C LYS A 222 5.74 -1.04 -24.81
N VAL A 223 5.25 -1.91 -23.91
CA VAL A 223 5.91 -3.19 -23.60
C VAL A 223 5.20 -4.41 -24.19
N LYS A 224 4.17 -4.19 -25.02
CA LYS A 224 3.44 -5.29 -25.67
C LYS A 224 4.38 -6.11 -26.55
N GLY A 225 4.62 -7.36 -26.14
CA GLY A 225 5.50 -8.30 -26.84
C GLY A 225 6.98 -8.20 -26.47
N GLN A 226 7.35 -7.33 -25.52
CA GLN A 226 8.73 -7.22 -25.00
C GLN A 226 8.91 -7.86 -23.61
N LEU A 227 7.83 -8.08 -22.86
CA LEU A 227 7.88 -8.78 -21.57
C LEU A 227 7.84 -10.29 -21.76
N THR A 228 8.61 -10.98 -20.94
CA THR A 228 8.44 -12.43 -20.72
C THR A 228 7.12 -12.70 -19.97
N GLU A 229 6.60 -13.93 -20.04
CA GLU A 229 5.39 -14.33 -19.33
C GLU A 229 5.50 -14.10 -17.81
N GLU A 230 6.69 -14.34 -17.24
CA GLU A 230 6.97 -14.11 -15.82
C GLU A 230 6.89 -12.62 -15.46
N GLN A 231 7.52 -11.75 -16.26
CA GLN A 231 7.47 -10.30 -16.04
C GLN A 231 6.06 -9.73 -16.22
N GLN A 232 5.30 -10.26 -17.18
CA GLN A 232 3.90 -9.90 -17.36
C GLN A 232 3.07 -10.27 -16.13
N ALA A 233 3.28 -11.47 -15.57
CA ALA A 233 2.61 -11.90 -14.35
C ALA A 233 2.98 -11.03 -13.13
N GLN A 234 4.25 -10.65 -12.98
CA GLN A 234 4.70 -9.74 -11.92
C GLN A 234 4.06 -8.36 -12.05
N LEU A 235 4.04 -7.80 -13.26
CA LEU A 235 3.39 -6.53 -13.54
C LEU A 235 1.88 -6.59 -13.22
N ASP A 236 1.20 -7.64 -13.64
CA ASP A 236 -0.22 -7.83 -13.37
C ASP A 236 -0.48 -7.96 -11.85
N GLY A 237 0.42 -8.60 -11.12
CA GLY A 237 0.41 -8.66 -9.65
C GLY A 237 0.52 -7.29 -8.98
N ILE A 238 1.49 -6.47 -9.40
CA ILE A 238 1.68 -5.10 -8.90
C ILE A 238 0.42 -4.26 -9.16
N MET A 239 -0.14 -4.33 -10.37
CA MET A 239 -1.35 -3.58 -10.74
C MET A 239 -2.59 -4.04 -9.96
N ALA A 240 -2.71 -5.34 -9.68
CA ALA A 240 -3.79 -5.88 -8.87
C ALA A 240 -3.69 -5.40 -7.41
N GLY A 241 -2.50 -5.47 -6.80
CA GLY A 241 -2.25 -4.99 -5.44
C GLY A 241 -2.56 -3.50 -5.29
N TYR A 242 -2.14 -2.70 -6.26
CA TYR A 242 -2.46 -1.27 -6.32
C TYR A 242 -3.98 -1.02 -6.39
N LYS A 243 -4.70 -1.72 -7.27
CA LYS A 243 -6.15 -1.55 -7.44
C LYS A 243 -6.90 -1.94 -6.17
N ASP A 244 -6.51 -3.04 -5.54
CA ASP A 244 -7.16 -3.54 -4.33
C ASP A 244 -6.97 -2.58 -3.15
N THR A 245 -5.77 -2.04 -2.97
CA THR A 245 -5.44 -1.11 -1.89
C THR A 245 -6.12 0.24 -2.07
N THR A 246 -6.02 0.86 -3.25
CA THR A 246 -6.69 2.13 -3.53
C THR A 246 -8.21 2.03 -3.45
N SER A 247 -8.81 0.91 -3.88
CA SER A 247 -10.26 0.68 -3.75
C SER A 247 -10.71 0.62 -2.28
N LYS A 248 -9.90 0.06 -1.38
CA LYS A 248 -10.20 0.03 0.07
C LYS A 248 -10.16 1.43 0.69
N VAL A 249 -9.17 2.24 0.31
CA VAL A 249 -9.08 3.64 0.78
C VAL A 249 -10.26 4.45 0.24
N ASP A 250 -10.59 4.32 -1.06
CA ASP A 250 -11.73 4.99 -1.69
C ASP A 250 -13.06 4.65 -0.99
N ALA A 251 -13.29 3.36 -0.70
CA ALA A 251 -14.46 2.94 0.06
C ALA A 251 -14.53 3.58 1.45
N THR A 252 -13.37 3.75 2.11
CA THR A 252 -13.26 4.40 3.43
C THR A 252 -13.56 5.89 3.35
N VAL A 253 -12.99 6.60 2.37
CA VAL A 253 -13.27 8.02 2.10
C VAL A 253 -14.77 8.22 1.88
N LYS A 254 -15.40 7.42 1.00
CA LYS A 254 -16.84 7.49 0.72
C LYS A 254 -17.69 7.22 1.97
N ALA A 255 -17.32 6.23 2.78
CA ALA A 255 -18.02 5.92 4.03
C ALA A 255 -17.92 7.08 5.03
N LYS A 256 -16.74 7.67 5.20
CA LYS A 256 -16.51 8.83 6.07
C LYS A 256 -17.30 10.04 5.59
N LYS A 257 -17.19 10.38 4.30
CA LYS A 257 -17.94 11.46 3.64
C LYS A 257 -19.45 11.36 3.86
N ASN A 258 -20.01 10.16 3.70
CA ASN A 258 -21.43 9.91 3.95
C ASN A 258 -21.80 10.10 5.43
N ARG A 259 -20.95 9.65 6.37
CA ARG A 259 -21.15 9.88 7.81
C ARG A 259 -21.20 11.37 8.14
N VAL A 260 -20.27 12.17 7.62
CA VAL A 260 -20.24 13.62 7.84
C VAL A 260 -21.47 14.31 7.26
N ARG A 261 -21.88 13.96 6.03
CA ARG A 261 -23.12 14.48 5.43
C ARG A 261 -24.37 14.20 6.26
N VAL A 262 -24.43 13.04 6.92
CA VAL A 262 -25.52 12.73 7.86
C VAL A 262 -25.43 13.62 9.11
N LYS A 263 -24.23 13.84 9.67
CA LYS A 263 -24.03 14.77 10.80
C LYS A 263 -24.54 16.18 10.46
N ILE A 264 -24.15 16.73 9.30
CA ILE A 264 -24.58 18.07 8.84
C ILE A 264 -26.11 18.16 8.82
N LYS A 265 -26.79 17.24 8.14
CA LYS A 265 -28.26 17.22 8.06
C LYS A 265 -28.93 17.17 9.44
N LEU A 266 -28.37 16.38 10.37
CA LEU A 266 -28.89 16.29 11.74
C LEU A 266 -28.72 17.59 12.54
N VAL A 267 -27.66 18.36 12.27
CA VAL A 267 -27.45 19.69 12.89
C VAL A 267 -28.43 20.69 12.29
N GLU A 268 -28.54 20.76 10.97
CA GLU A 268 -29.48 21.65 10.26
C GLU A 268 -30.94 21.42 10.71
N GLU A 269 -31.36 20.17 10.88
CA GLU A 269 -32.71 19.83 11.36
C GLU A 269 -32.97 20.28 12.81
N LYS A 270 -31.95 20.22 13.68
CA LYS A 270 -32.07 20.68 15.07
C LYS A 270 -32.21 22.20 15.15
N GLU A 271 -31.47 22.93 14.32
CA GLU A 271 -31.55 24.40 14.27
C GLU A 271 -32.80 24.90 13.54
N GLY A 272 -33.29 24.16 12.54
CA GLY A 272 -34.45 24.50 11.71
C GLY A 272 -35.84 24.33 12.34
N GLY A 273 -35.94 23.88 13.60
CA GLY A 273 -37.20 23.84 14.34
C GLY A 273 -38.07 22.59 14.10
N GLY A 274 -37.73 21.49 14.79
CA GLY A 274 -38.71 20.64 15.46
C GLY A 274 -39.49 19.59 14.64
N LYS A 275 -39.09 19.23 13.42
CA LYS A 275 -39.65 18.04 12.75
C LYS A 275 -38.74 16.83 13.00
N THR A 276 -39.22 15.91 13.83
CA THR A 276 -38.58 14.62 14.10
C THR A 276 -38.48 13.79 12.80
N VAL A 277 -37.31 13.79 12.19
CA VAL A 277 -37.00 12.83 11.12
C VAL A 277 -36.56 11.53 11.76
N THR A 278 -37.39 10.50 11.55
CA THR A 278 -37.00 9.11 11.80
C THR A 278 -36.05 8.73 10.68
N VAL A 279 -34.74 8.90 10.91
CA VAL A 279 -33.74 8.33 10.01
C VAL A 279 -33.94 6.82 10.06
N GLN A 280 -34.55 6.26 9.02
CA GLN A 280 -34.66 4.82 8.88
C GLN A 280 -33.25 4.30 8.70
N HIS A 281 -32.71 3.75 9.77
CA HIS A 281 -31.33 3.28 9.91
C HIS A 281 -31.08 1.97 9.12
N THR A 282 -31.82 1.73 8.04
CA THR A 282 -31.84 0.46 7.31
C THR A 282 -30.75 0.32 6.27
N ASP A 283 -30.10 1.41 5.84
CA ASP A 283 -29.13 1.36 4.74
C ASP A 283 -27.65 1.48 5.14
N LEU A 284 -27.34 1.66 6.44
CA LEU A 284 -25.97 1.94 6.90
C LEU A 284 -25.21 0.75 7.51
N MET A 285 -25.78 -0.46 7.56
CA MET A 285 -25.12 -1.64 8.17
C MET A 285 -24.77 -2.79 7.21
N LYS A 286 -24.92 -2.63 5.89
CA LYS A 286 -24.68 -3.74 4.95
C LYS A 286 -23.33 -3.76 4.23
N THR A 287 -22.44 -2.79 4.41
CA THR A 287 -21.33 -2.61 3.44
C THR A 287 -19.92 -3.01 3.87
N ASN A 288 -19.64 -3.62 5.03
CA ASN A 288 -18.24 -4.05 5.27
C ASN A 288 -17.98 -5.24 6.23
N GLN A 289 -18.99 -6.05 6.56
CA GLN A 289 -18.81 -7.19 7.48
C GLN A 289 -18.65 -8.56 6.79
N GLY A 290 -18.39 -8.60 5.47
CA GLY A 290 -18.32 -9.86 4.72
C GLY A 290 -17.18 -9.90 3.71
N LYS A 291 -15.95 -10.13 4.18
CA LYS A 291 -14.83 -10.80 3.46
C LYS A 291 -13.55 -10.68 4.29
N GLY A 292 -13.48 -11.43 5.39
CA GLY A 292 -12.32 -11.34 6.28
C GLY A 292 -12.22 -12.43 7.32
N LYS A 293 -12.70 -13.64 7.02
CA LYS A 293 -12.42 -14.83 7.84
C LYS A 293 -12.80 -16.04 6.99
N ASP A 294 -11.82 -16.61 6.30
CA ASP A 294 -11.76 -17.99 5.80
C ASP A 294 -10.50 -18.14 4.92
N LYS A 295 -9.32 -17.95 5.52
CA LYS A 295 -8.06 -18.44 4.92
C LYS A 295 -7.02 -18.71 6.00
N ALA A 296 -7.32 -19.66 6.88
CA ALA A 296 -6.33 -20.34 7.72
C ALA A 296 -6.91 -21.63 8.33
N SER A 297 -7.06 -22.71 7.54
CA SER A 297 -6.67 -24.06 7.98
C SER A 297 -6.86 -25.08 6.85
N ALA A 298 -5.75 -25.49 6.24
CA ALA A 298 -5.56 -26.83 5.67
C ALA A 298 -4.08 -27.14 6.02
N GLY A 299 -3.72 -28.03 6.94
CA GLY A 299 -4.39 -29.26 7.39
C GLY A 299 -4.28 -30.29 6.28
N SER A 300 -3.07 -30.73 5.90
CA SER A 300 -2.51 -32.03 6.32
C SER A 300 -3.56 -33.15 6.33
N GLU A 301 -3.95 -33.60 5.14
CA GLU A 301 -4.61 -34.89 5.01
C GLU A 301 -3.54 -35.99 5.01
N GLU A 302 -3.70 -36.89 5.97
CA GLU A 302 -3.05 -38.18 6.08
C GLU A 302 -3.42 -39.01 4.85
N ALA A 303 -2.42 -39.32 4.02
CA ALA A 303 -2.53 -40.36 3.02
C ALA A 303 -2.35 -41.73 3.70
N GLU A 304 -3.46 -42.36 4.08
CA GLU A 304 -3.52 -43.81 4.22
C GLU A 304 -3.40 -44.43 2.83
N SER A 305 -2.19 -44.82 2.45
CA SER A 305 -1.93 -45.63 1.26
C SER A 305 -1.77 -47.09 1.70
N GLU A 306 -2.74 -47.90 1.30
CA GLU A 306 -2.75 -49.35 1.41
C GLU A 306 -1.54 -49.99 0.73
N GLY A 307 -1.13 -51.14 1.28
CA GLY A 307 0.10 -51.83 0.94
C GLY A 307 0.21 -52.28 -0.53
N GLY A 308 1.40 -52.01 -1.08
CA GLY A 308 1.93 -52.65 -2.28
C GLY A 308 3.30 -53.25 -1.99
N ASP A 309 3.30 -54.55 -1.74
CA ASP A 309 4.45 -55.45 -1.65
C ASP A 309 5.10 -55.65 -3.03
N SER A 310 6.35 -55.19 -3.18
CA SER A 310 7.41 -55.65 -4.11
C SER A 310 8.50 -54.57 -4.11
N GLY A 311 9.63 -54.70 -3.41
CA GLY A 311 10.66 -55.68 -3.71
C GLY A 311 11.45 -55.24 -4.93
N GLU A 312 12.48 -54.39 -4.77
CA GLU A 312 13.79 -54.59 -5.41
C GLU A 312 14.86 -53.64 -4.85
N GLU A 313 16.03 -54.19 -4.65
CA GLU A 313 17.24 -53.59 -4.11
C GLU A 313 17.86 -52.57 -5.07
N ALA A 314 18.36 -51.44 -4.56
CA ALA A 314 19.61 -50.85 -5.02
C ALA A 314 20.10 -49.82 -4.01
N ALA A 315 21.26 -50.12 -3.43
CA ALA A 315 22.02 -49.24 -2.57
C ALA A 315 22.59 -48.06 -3.38
N GLU A 316 22.47 -46.84 -2.87
CA GLU A 316 23.50 -45.83 -3.12
C GLU A 316 23.75 -44.95 -1.89
N GLU A 317 25.03 -44.82 -1.65
CA GLU A 317 25.77 -44.37 -0.49
C GLU A 317 25.68 -42.84 -0.33
N THR A 318 25.12 -42.34 0.79
CA THR A 318 25.25 -40.92 1.17
C THR A 318 26.11 -40.78 2.41
N ALA A 319 27.31 -40.27 2.19
CA ALA A 319 28.28 -39.93 3.20
C ALA A 319 27.83 -38.70 3.99
N ALA A 320 27.91 -38.84 5.30
CA ALA A 320 27.67 -37.82 6.31
C ALA A 320 28.60 -36.61 6.14
N GLN A 321 28.05 -35.40 6.24
CA GLN A 321 28.83 -34.21 6.59
C GLN A 321 28.33 -33.60 7.89
N GLU A 322 29.27 -33.57 8.82
CA GLU A 322 29.14 -33.40 10.26
C GLU A 322 28.99 -31.91 10.65
N LYS A 323 28.14 -31.67 11.64
CA LYS A 323 27.81 -30.35 12.20
C LYS A 323 29.01 -29.73 12.91
N GLY A 324 29.57 -28.66 12.33
CA GLY A 324 30.51 -27.75 13.01
C GLY A 324 29.77 -26.77 13.91
N LYS A 325 29.92 -26.94 15.23
CA LYS A 325 29.41 -26.05 16.29
C LYS A 325 30.43 -24.93 16.53
N PRO A 326 30.07 -23.63 16.43
CA PRO A 326 31.02 -22.55 16.69
C PRO A 326 31.29 -22.40 18.20
N GLU A 327 32.57 -22.53 18.54
CA GLU A 327 33.17 -22.30 19.85
C GLU A 327 33.06 -20.81 20.23
N LYS A 328 32.62 -20.52 21.46
CA LYS A 328 32.58 -19.16 22.00
C LYS A 328 34.00 -18.73 22.42
N PRO A 329 34.43 -17.49 22.09
CA PRO A 329 35.73 -16.99 22.53
C PRO A 329 35.76 -16.73 24.03
N ASP A 330 36.77 -17.32 24.67
CA ASP A 330 37.15 -17.20 26.07
C ASP A 330 37.54 -15.75 26.42
N LYS A 331 36.94 -15.23 27.49
CA LYS A 331 37.22 -13.87 28.01
C LYS A 331 38.51 -13.93 28.83
N GLY A 332 39.62 -13.65 28.15
CA GLY A 332 40.92 -13.41 28.77
C GLY A 332 40.86 -12.30 29.82
N LYS A 333 40.91 -12.71 31.09
CA LYS A 333 41.21 -11.88 32.27
C LYS A 333 42.70 -11.49 32.20
N GLY A 334 43.00 -10.31 31.66
CA GLY A 334 44.32 -9.68 31.78
C GLY A 334 44.42 -8.89 33.08
N GLY A 335 45.11 -9.44 34.08
CA GLY A 335 45.52 -8.74 35.30
C GLY A 335 47.04 -8.63 35.40
N ASN A 336 47.49 -7.50 35.96
CA ASN A 336 48.83 -7.17 36.50
C ASN A 336 50.03 -7.05 35.53
N LYS A 337 50.53 -5.83 35.36
CA LYS A 337 51.58 -5.24 36.22
C LYS A 337 51.71 -3.73 35.99
#